data_AF-A0A9P0Q8Q5-F1
#
_entry.id   AF-A0A9P0Q8Q5-F1
#
_cell.length_a   1.000
_cell.length_b   1.000
_cell.length_c   1.000
_cell.angle_alpha   90.00
_cell.angle_beta   90.00
_cell.angle_gamma   90.00
#
_symmetry.space_group_name_H-M   'P 1'
#
loop_
_entity.id
_entity.type
_entity.pdbx_description
1 polymer ?
#
loop_
_entity_poly.entity_id
_entity_poly.type
_entity_poly.pdbx_seq_one_letter_code
_entity_poly.pdbx_strand_id
1 'polypeptide(L)' 'MVGLTTDDAPAMVDRDKGLVGLCRKDESFPQPVCYHCIIHHQALCGHFLKLNNIMKLVVKVVNKIRAEMLQR' A
#
# COMPACT_ATOMS: atom_id res chain seq x y z
N MET A 1 8.78 3.87 -18.32
CA MET A 1 7.52 3.44 -17.67
C MET A 1 7.62 3.83 -16.21
N VAL A 2 6.64 4.53 -15.65
CA VAL A 2 6.64 5.00 -14.26
C VAL A 2 5.54 4.26 -13.50
N GLY A 3 5.90 3.62 -12.38
CA GLY A 3 4.95 2.96 -11.48
C GLY A 3 4.72 3.81 -10.24
N LEU A 4 3.46 4.02 -9.86
CA LEU A 4 3.07 4.66 -8.61
C LEU A 4 2.32 3.66 -7.74
N THR A 5 2.82 3.42 -6.53
CA THR A 5 2.12 2.59 -5.53
C THR A 5 1.52 3.51 -4.48
N THR A 6 0.20 3.56 -4.36
CA THR A 6 -0.52 4.50 -3.49
C THR A 6 -1.30 3.78 -2.39
N ASP A 7 -1.43 4.40 -1.22
CA ASP A 7 -2.20 3.90 -0.08
C ASP A 7 -3.70 4.21 -0.15
N ASP A 8 -4.20 4.57 -1.34
CA ASP A 8 -5.58 5.00 -1.63
C ASP A 8 -6.09 6.20 -0.84
N ALA A 9 -5.22 6.91 -0.11
CA ALA A 9 -5.60 8.15 0.54
C ALA A 9 -6.07 9.17 -0.52
N PRO A 10 -7.08 10.00 -0.24
CA PRO A 10 -7.55 11.02 -1.19
C PRO A 10 -6.42 11.92 -1.70
N ALA A 11 -5.45 12.27 -0.85
CA ALA A 11 -4.27 13.04 -1.26
C ALA A 11 -3.39 12.36 -2.34
N MET A 12 -3.51 11.03 -2.50
CA MET A 12 -2.76 10.26 -3.49
C MET A 12 -3.59 9.96 -4.75
N VAL A 13 -4.85 9.56 -4.58
CA VAL A 13 -5.67 9.01 -5.69
C VAL A 13 -6.76 9.94 -6.21
N ASP A 14 -7.00 11.09 -5.57
CA ASP A 14 -7.96 12.07 -6.06
C ASP A 14 -7.62 12.51 -7.49
N ARG A 15 -8.66 12.59 -8.33
CA ARG A 15 -8.52 12.86 -9.76
C ARG A 15 -7.95 14.25 -10.04
N ASP A 16 -8.26 15.21 -9.18
CA ASP A 16 -7.98 16.62 -9.43
C ASP A 16 -6.83 17.15 -8.59
N LYS A 17 -6.77 16.75 -7.32
CA LYS A 17 -5.81 17.24 -6.34
C LYS A 17 -4.87 16.16 -5.81
N GLY A 18 -5.12 14.89 -6.14
CA GLY A 18 -4.29 13.78 -5.71
C GLY A 18 -3.04 13.63 -6.57
N LEU A 19 -1.95 13.08 -6.01
CA LEU A 19 -0.70 12.85 -6.73
C LEU A 19 -0.92 12.20 -8.11
N VAL A 20 -1.70 11.12 -8.17
CA VAL A 20 -2.01 10.40 -9.42
C VAL A 20 -2.75 11.30 -10.42
N GLY A 21 -3.71 12.09 -9.93
CA GLY A 21 -4.45 13.07 -10.75
C GLY A 21 -3.53 14.13 -11.33
N LEU A 22 -2.65 14.70 -10.51
CA LEU A 22 -1.66 15.70 -10.91
C LEU A 22 -0.68 15.13 -11.94
N CYS A 23 -0.13 13.94 -11.69
CA CYS A 23 0.78 13.26 -12.62
C CYS A 23 0.14 12.94 -13.97
N ARG A 24 -1.17 12.66 -14.03
CA ARG A 24 -1.87 12.38 -15.29
C ARG A 24 -2.15 13.64 -16.11
N LYS A 25 -2.30 14.79 -15.45
CA LYS A 25 -2.58 16.09 -16.08
C LYS A 25 -1.31 16.82 -16.53
N ASP A 26 -0.16 16.47 -15.98
CA ASP A 26 1.12 17.00 -16.37
C ASP A 26 1.62 16.33 -17.66
N GLU A 27 1.62 17.07 -18.77
CA GLU A 27 2.08 16.58 -20.08
C GLU A 27 3.58 16.25 -20.11
N SER A 28 4.37 16.81 -19.19
CA SER A 28 5.80 16.50 -19.07
C SER A 28 6.05 15.20 -18.29
N PHE A 29 5.04 14.72 -17.56
CA PHE A 29 5.15 13.52 -16.75
C PHE A 29 4.69 12.28 -17.54
N PRO A 30 5.48 11.18 -17.55
CA PRO A 30 5.05 9.94 -18.20
C PRO A 30 3.79 9.39 -17.54
N GLN A 31 2.82 8.95 -18.35
CA GLN A 31 1.57 8.37 -17.84
C GLN A 31 1.85 7.22 -16.86
N PRO A 32 1.46 7.37 -15.57
CA PRO A 32 1.83 6.41 -14.54
C PRO A 32 0.92 5.18 -14.56
N VAL A 33 1.53 4.01 -14.38
CA VAL A 33 0.81 2.79 -13.98
C VAL A 33 0.61 2.84 -12.47
N CYS A 34 -0.65 2.84 -12.04
CA CYS A 34 -1.00 3.00 -10.63
C CYS A 34 -1.34 1.65 -10.01
N TYR A 35 -0.74 1.35 -8.86
CA TYR A 35 -0.95 0.14 -8.08
C TYR A 35 -1.45 0.52 -6.67
N HIS A 36 -2.31 -0.32 -6.12
CA HIS A 36 -2.66 -0.23 -4.71
C HIS A 36 -1.49 -0.71 -3.85
N CYS A 37 -1.23 -0.04 -2.74
CA CYS A 37 -0.26 -0.50 -1.77
C CYS A 37 -0.69 -1.88 -1.24
N ILE A 38 0.14 -2.89 -1.49
CA ILE A 38 -0.15 -4.28 -1.11
C ILE A 38 -0.41 -4.41 0.39
N ILE A 39 0.24 -3.60 1.22
CA ILE A 39 0.05 -3.58 2.68
C ILE A 39 -1.35 -3.07 3.03
N HIS A 40 -1.79 -1.98 2.41
CA HIS A 40 -3.14 -1.45 2.60
C HIS A 40 -4.19 -2.47 2.13
N HIS A 41 -3.99 -3.06 0.95
CA HIS A 41 -4.91 -4.05 0.40
C HIS A 41 -5.00 -5.31 1.26
N GLN A 42 -3.87 -5.80 1.78
CA GLN A 42 -3.85 -6.93 2.72
C GLN A 42 -4.61 -6.63 4.01
N ALA A 43 -4.47 -5.42 4.56
CA ALA A 43 -5.22 -5.00 5.75
C ALA A 43 -6.72 -4.91 5.45
N LEU A 44 -7.10 -4.32 4.32
CA LEU A 44 -8.49 -4.16 3.89
C LEU A 44 -9.15 -5.51 3.59
N CYS A 45 -8.48 -6.38 2.84
CA CYS A 45 -8.92 -7.75 2.59
C CYS A 45 -9.01 -8.57 3.88
N GLY A 46 -8.04 -8.44 4.78
CA GLY A 46 -8.07 -9.09 6.10
C GLY A 46 -9.30 -8.66 6.91
N HIS A 47 -9.68 -7.39 6.83
CA HIS A 47 -10.88 -6.87 7.46
C HIS A 47 -12.15 -7.43 6.80
N PHE A 48 -12.27 -7.27 5.48
CA PHE A 48 -13.45 -7.62 4.71
C PHE A 48 -13.73 -9.13 4.71
N LEU A 49 -12.69 -9.94 4.51
CA LEU A 49 -12.77 -11.41 4.56
C LEU A 49 -12.79 -11.97 5.98
N LYS A 50 -12.80 -11.10 7.02
CA LYS A 50 -12.78 -11.46 8.44
C LYS A 50 -11.57 -12.31 8.87
N LEU A 51 -10.45 -12.18 8.17
CA LEU A 51 -9.16 -12.84 8.46
C LEU A 51 -8.28 -12.04 9.43
N ASN A 52 -8.84 -11.06 10.14
CA ASN A 52 -8.12 -10.22 11.09
C ASN A 52 -7.33 -11.02 12.14
N ASN A 53 -7.87 -12.15 12.60
CA ASN A 53 -7.20 -13.07 13.51
C ASN A 53 -5.95 -13.70 12.88
N ILE A 54 -6.02 -14.11 11.62
CA ILE A 54 -4.89 -14.67 10.86
C ILE A 54 -3.84 -13.58 10.63
N MET A 55 -4.22 -12.39 10.19
CA MET A 55 -3.28 -11.28 9.97
C MET A 55 -2.53 -10.89 11.26
N LYS A 56 -3.22 -10.87 12.41
CA LYS A 56 -2.59 -10.66 13.73
C LYS A 56 -1.57 -11.75 14.05
N LEU A 57 -1.88 -13.02 13.76
CA LEU A 57 -0.97 -14.14 13.96
C LEU A 57 0.28 -14.01 13.07
N VAL A 58 0.09 -13.72 11.77
CA VAL A 58 1.19 -13.53 10.82
C VAL A 58 2.11 -12.41 11.27
N VAL A 59 1.56 -11.25 11.63
CA VAL A 59 2.34 -10.11 12.15
C VAL A 59 3.13 -10.50 13.41
N LYS A 60 2.51 -11.25 14.33
CA LYS A 60 3.19 -11.71 15.55
C LYS A 60 4.37 -12.65 15.24
N VAL A 61 4.20 -13.58 14.30
CA VAL A 61 5.26 -14.51 13.88
C VAL A 61 6.41 -13.76 13.21
N VAL A 62 6.12 -12.87 12.26
CA VAL A 62 7.14 -12.06 11.57
C VAL A 62 7.92 -11.21 12.56
N ASN A 63 7.24 -10.57 13.52
CA ASN A 63 7.90 -9.75 14.53
C ASN A 63 8.81 -10.59 15.45
N LYS A 64 8.40 -11.81 15.81
CA LYS A 64 9.24 -12.74 16.58
C LYS A 64 10.52 -13.09 15.82
N ILE A 65 10.41 -13.48 14.55
CA ILE A 65 11.57 -13.80 13.70
C ILE A 65 12.52 -12.60 13.60
N ARG A 66 11.99 -11.39 13.38
CA ARG A 66 12.79 -10.17 13.30
C ARG A 66 13.51 -9.87 14.61
N ALA A 67 12.83 -10.00 15.75
CA ALA A 67 13.44 -9.78 17.06
C ALA A 67 14.58 -10.76 17.33
N GLU A 68 14.40 -12.04 17.01
CA GLU A 68 15.45 -13.07 17.17
C GLU A 68 16.68 -12.80 16.30
N MET A 69 16.49 -12.21 15.10
CA MET A 69 17.60 -11.83 14.22
C MET A 69 18.32 -10.55 14.66
N LEU A 70 17.60 -9.60 15.28
CA LEU A 70 18.18 -8.36 15.80
C LEU A 70 18.91 -8.52 17.15
N GLN A 71 18.68 -9.63 17.85
CA GLN A 71 19.39 -9.99 19.09
C GLN A 71 20.69 -10.78 18.84
N ARG A 72 21.15 -10.87 17.59
CA ARG A 72 22.44 -11.42 17.17
C ARG A 72 23.33 -10.31 16.63
#